data_AF-A0A949WNT3-F1
#
_entry.id   AF-A0A949WNT3-F1
#
_cell.length_a   1.000
_cell.length_b   1.000
_cell.length_c   1.000
_cell.angle_alpha   90.00
_cell.angle_beta   90.00
_cell.angle_gamma   90.00
#
_symmetry.space_group_name_H-M   'P 1'
#
loop_
_entity.id
_entity.type
_entity.pdbx_description
1 polymer ?
#
loop_
_entity_poly.entity_id
_entity_poly.type
_entity_poly.pdbx_seq_one_letter_code
_entity_poly.pdbx_strand_id
1 'polypeptide(L)'
;MAIDPQDDAKSDQKATLPGFQREAVGQSDDGGDSNAGAPADRGGLGRDGSGGVLVDDLPDDPPVGDFDPLAELDDPKPEARTHPATNQTGNAGASNTYKELAFKDYVFSDRMADWLLVYVGPNPKPYAGTYKRMVRRRSTMLISWSFPAFFFTLAWFIYRRMWLLALVLMGGPFLLVNISPVIFANTFGAVPFIGALLGKSMYLNRAFRQIYAIEQMSIGDEQKRELIKEAGGISVIGGVLGAFAMITAYGMVLVMLAALLGVAAQLPTY
;
A
#
# COMPACT_ATOMS: atom_id res chain seq x y z
N MET A 1 54.98 43.09 -6.69
CA MET A 1 53.88 42.59 -7.53
C MET A 1 52.69 42.42 -6.58
N ALA A 2 51.88 43.47 -6.46
CA ALA A 2 50.78 43.56 -5.51
C ALA A 2 49.49 43.17 -6.24
N ILE A 3 48.69 42.30 -5.62
CA ILE A 3 47.37 41.89 -6.13
C ILE A 3 46.33 42.64 -5.29
N ASP A 4 45.57 43.46 -5.98
CA ASP A 4 44.44 44.26 -5.50
C ASP A 4 43.17 43.39 -5.43
N PRO A 5 42.38 43.41 -4.34
CA PRO A 5 41.12 42.68 -4.24
C PRO A 5 39.93 43.64 -4.05
N GLN A 6 39.22 44.01 -5.11
CA GLN A 6 37.84 44.54 -5.04
C GLN A 6 37.08 44.35 -6.37
N ASP A 7 35.75 44.29 -6.24
CA ASP A 7 34.69 44.27 -7.28
C ASP A 7 34.54 42.93 -8.03
N ASP A 8 33.43 42.19 -7.95
CA ASP A 8 32.05 42.65 -8.08
C ASP A 8 31.05 41.81 -7.27
N ALA A 9 30.27 42.52 -6.45
CA ALA A 9 28.93 42.12 -6.06
C ALA A 9 27.94 42.69 -7.09
N LYS A 10 27.01 41.86 -7.58
CA LYS A 10 25.61 42.15 -8.00
C LYS A 10 25.24 41.38 -9.28
N SER A 11 24.33 40.42 -9.13
CA SER A 11 23.12 40.38 -9.97
C SER A 11 22.11 39.40 -9.37
N ASP A 12 21.22 39.94 -8.54
CA ASP A 12 19.89 39.40 -8.32
C ASP A 12 19.14 39.31 -9.66
N GLN A 13 18.69 38.12 -10.04
CA GLN A 13 17.57 37.97 -10.96
C GLN A 13 16.50 37.06 -10.35
N LYS A 14 15.50 37.74 -9.80
CA LYS A 14 14.17 37.22 -9.47
C LYS A 14 13.56 36.56 -10.71
N ALA A 15 13.36 35.25 -10.67
CA ALA A 15 12.41 34.58 -11.55
C ALA A 15 11.01 34.69 -10.93
N THR A 16 10.26 35.70 -11.37
CA THR A 16 8.82 35.85 -11.14
C THR A 16 8.07 34.82 -11.99
N LEU A 17 7.43 33.84 -11.37
CA LEU A 17 6.52 32.92 -12.05
C LEU A 17 5.12 33.57 -12.22
N PRO A 18 4.47 33.42 -13.38
CA PRO A 18 3.19 34.05 -13.68
C PRO A 18 1.99 33.31 -13.09
N GLY A 19 1.11 34.10 -12.46
CA GLY A 19 -0.36 34.00 -12.38
C GLY A 19 -1.04 32.64 -12.54
N PHE A 20 -1.43 32.04 -11.41
CA PHE A 20 -2.61 31.18 -11.35
C PHE A 20 -3.81 32.05 -10.91
N GLN A 21 -4.64 32.44 -11.88
CA GLN A 21 -5.97 33.00 -11.62
C GLN A 21 -6.87 31.90 -11.05
N ARG A 22 -7.39 32.14 -9.84
CA ARG A 22 -8.51 31.39 -9.27
C ARG A 22 -9.80 31.91 -9.89
N GLU A 23 -10.46 31.10 -10.70
CA GLU A 23 -11.86 31.33 -11.05
C GLU A 23 -12.73 30.97 -9.84
N ALA A 24 -13.48 31.96 -9.37
CA ALA A 24 -14.51 31.82 -8.37
C ALA A 24 -15.76 31.24 -9.03
N VAL A 25 -16.16 30.04 -8.60
CA VAL A 25 -17.51 29.51 -8.75
C VAL A 25 -18.06 29.56 -7.33
N GLY A 26 -19.04 30.38 -6.97
CA GLY A 26 -20.30 30.58 -7.67
C GLY A 26 -21.37 29.93 -6.79
N GLN A 27 -21.62 30.55 -5.64
CA GLN A 27 -22.60 30.17 -4.65
C GLN A 27 -23.98 30.63 -5.14
N SER A 28 -24.92 29.70 -5.29
CA SER A 28 -26.33 30.00 -5.50
C SER A 28 -27.15 29.22 -4.49
N ASP A 29 -27.66 29.96 -3.52
CA ASP A 29 -28.81 29.61 -2.67
C ASP A 29 -30.07 29.58 -3.53
N ASP A 30 -30.84 28.50 -3.39
CA ASP A 30 -32.30 28.40 -3.56
C ASP A 30 -32.65 27.04 -2.90
N GLY A 31 -33.50 26.92 -1.88
CA GLY A 31 -34.77 27.59 -1.68
C GLY A 31 -35.89 26.61 -2.07
N GLY A 32 -36.54 25.99 -1.08
CA GLY A 32 -37.93 25.53 -1.23
C GLY A 32 -38.22 24.02 -1.16
N ASP A 33 -39.12 23.71 -0.22
CA ASP A 33 -40.23 22.75 -0.32
C ASP A 33 -40.04 21.29 0.11
N SER A 34 -40.40 21.10 1.38
CA SER A 34 -41.38 20.12 1.88
C SER A 34 -42.05 19.21 0.84
N ASN A 35 -41.94 17.90 1.03
CA ASN A 35 -43.12 17.05 0.90
C ASN A 35 -43.09 15.84 1.85
N ALA A 36 -44.16 15.73 2.62
CA ALA A 36 -44.51 14.59 3.44
C ALA A 36 -45.14 13.50 2.54
N GLY A 37 -44.90 12.23 2.86
CA GLY A 37 -45.58 11.13 2.17
C GLY A 37 -45.01 9.75 2.47
N ALA A 38 -45.36 9.19 3.63
CA ALA A 38 -45.43 7.74 3.84
C ALA A 38 -46.84 7.24 3.44
N PRO A 39 -47.16 5.93 3.52
CA PRO A 39 -46.49 4.75 2.94
C PRO A 39 -47.50 3.88 2.13
N ALA A 40 -47.00 2.94 1.31
CA ALA A 40 -47.76 1.78 0.82
C ALA A 40 -46.76 0.64 0.59
N ASP A 41 -46.73 -0.39 1.44
CA ASP A 41 -47.55 -1.60 1.34
C ASP A 41 -47.53 -2.25 -0.04
N ARG A 42 -46.67 -3.27 -0.19
CA ARG A 42 -46.91 -4.39 -1.10
C ARG A 42 -46.18 -5.62 -0.56
N GLY A 43 -46.98 -6.57 -0.11
CA GLY A 43 -46.53 -7.84 0.39
C GLY A 43 -45.97 -8.79 -0.67
N GLY A 44 -45.36 -9.85 -0.13
CA GLY A 44 -45.41 -11.21 -0.65
C GLY A 44 -44.55 -11.49 -1.87
N LEU A 45 -43.54 -12.35 -1.69
CA LEU A 45 -43.57 -13.71 -2.25
C LEU A 45 -42.42 -14.51 -1.63
N GLY A 46 -42.77 -15.63 -1.01
CA GLY A 46 -41.80 -16.62 -0.55
C GLY A 46 -41.19 -17.37 -1.73
N ARG A 47 -39.93 -17.77 -1.55
CA ARG A 47 -39.34 -18.93 -2.21
C ARG A 47 -38.41 -19.65 -1.24
N ASP A 48 -38.86 -20.86 -0.89
CA ASP A 48 -38.06 -22.08 -0.75
C ASP A 48 -36.61 -21.98 -1.27
N GLY A 49 -35.60 -22.38 -0.50
CA GLY A 49 -35.39 -23.75 -0.08
C GLY A 49 -34.31 -24.37 -0.96
N SER A 50 -33.03 -24.13 -0.64
CA SER A 50 -31.91 -24.92 -1.18
C SER A 50 -30.71 -24.85 -0.24
N GLY A 51 -30.52 -25.97 0.47
CA GLY A 51 -29.24 -26.67 0.65
C GLY A 51 -28.04 -25.85 1.08
N GLY A 52 -27.73 -25.92 2.38
CA GLY A 52 -26.54 -25.32 2.97
C GLY A 52 -25.22 -25.87 2.42
N VAL A 53 -24.27 -24.94 2.32
CA VAL A 53 -22.88 -25.17 2.73
C VAL A 53 -22.60 -24.06 3.75
N LEU A 54 -22.49 -24.45 5.01
CA LEU A 54 -22.07 -23.61 6.14
C LEU A 54 -20.64 -23.11 5.82
N VAL A 55 -20.55 -21.89 5.31
CA VAL A 55 -19.33 -21.08 5.43
C VAL A 55 -19.55 -20.23 6.67
N ASP A 56 -18.90 -20.63 7.75
CA ASP A 56 -18.93 -19.97 9.05
C ASP A 56 -18.80 -18.45 8.92
N ASP A 57 -19.76 -17.78 9.56
CA ASP A 57 -19.84 -16.39 9.97
C ASP A 57 -18.53 -15.59 9.88
N LEU A 58 -18.29 -14.98 8.71
CA LEU A 58 -17.52 -13.73 8.67
C LEU A 58 -18.53 -12.61 8.94
N PRO A 59 -18.41 -11.87 10.06
CA PRO A 59 -19.36 -10.80 10.35
C PRO A 59 -19.36 -9.80 9.20
N ASP A 60 -20.57 -9.50 8.70
CA ASP A 60 -20.80 -8.43 7.73
C ASP A 60 -20.07 -7.18 8.22
N ASP A 61 -19.16 -6.67 7.41
CA ASP A 61 -18.50 -5.39 7.69
C ASP A 61 -19.61 -4.35 7.89
N PRO A 62 -19.65 -3.62 9.03
CA PRO A 62 -20.68 -2.62 9.25
C PRO A 62 -20.64 -1.58 8.14
N PRO A 63 -21.79 -0.96 7.80
CA PRO A 63 -21.86 0.05 6.76
C PRO A 63 -20.80 1.11 7.01
N VAL A 64 -20.01 1.41 5.97
CA VAL A 64 -18.96 2.43 5.99
C VAL A 64 -19.65 3.80 6.12
N GLY A 65 -20.02 4.16 7.35
CA GLY A 65 -20.47 5.49 7.71
C GLY A 65 -19.37 6.51 7.47
N ASP A 66 -19.77 7.78 7.35
CA ASP A 66 -18.88 8.91 7.15
C ASP A 66 -17.72 8.88 8.16
N PHE A 67 -16.55 8.56 7.63
CA PHE A 67 -15.34 8.26 8.36
C PHE A 67 -14.70 9.55 8.85
N ASP A 68 -14.80 9.82 10.16
CA ASP A 68 -13.87 10.70 10.86
C ASP A 68 -12.80 9.84 11.56
N PRO A 69 -11.59 9.69 10.98
CA PRO A 69 -10.52 8.87 11.56
C PRO A 69 -10.05 9.32 12.94
N LEU A 70 -10.38 10.55 13.35
CA LEU A 70 -9.91 11.15 14.58
C LEU A 70 -10.91 11.01 15.74
N ALA A 71 -12.19 10.74 15.45
CA ALA A 71 -13.25 10.74 16.46
C ALA A 71 -13.30 9.45 17.31
N GLU A 72 -12.69 8.35 16.86
CA GLU A 72 -12.78 7.04 17.54
C GLU A 72 -11.48 6.64 18.29
N LEU A 73 -10.51 7.56 18.42
CA LEU A 73 -9.23 7.32 19.10
C LEU A 73 -9.10 8.01 20.47
N ASP A 74 -10.20 8.51 21.03
CA ASP A 74 -10.27 9.19 22.34
C ASP A 74 -10.21 8.23 23.55
N ASP A 75 -9.56 7.07 23.38
CA ASP A 75 -9.20 6.18 24.50
C ASP A 75 -8.08 6.84 25.34
N PRO A 76 -8.09 6.65 26.67
CA PRO A 76 -7.24 7.40 27.58
C PRO A 76 -5.75 7.18 27.29
N LYS A 77 -5.10 8.27 26.89
CA LYS A 77 -3.65 8.51 26.78
C LYS A 77 -2.85 7.58 27.72
N PRO A 78 -2.09 6.60 27.20
CA PRO A 78 -1.22 5.81 28.05
C PRO A 78 -0.16 6.72 28.65
N GLU A 79 -0.17 6.82 29.98
CA GLU A 79 0.81 7.60 30.74
C GLU A 79 2.22 7.29 30.27
N ALA A 80 2.98 8.36 29.99
CA ALA A 80 4.34 8.30 29.49
C ALA A 80 5.20 7.44 30.42
N ARG A 81 5.44 6.18 30.03
CA ARG A 81 6.45 5.34 30.67
C ARG A 81 7.81 5.92 30.36
N THR A 82 8.36 6.67 31.30
CA THR A 82 9.75 7.12 31.28
C THR A 82 10.66 5.89 31.29
N HIS A 83 11.37 5.67 30.18
CA HIS A 83 12.37 4.61 30.11
C HIS A 83 13.53 4.95 31.06
N PRO A 84 13.90 4.06 32.01
CA PRO A 84 15.04 4.29 32.89
C PRO A 84 16.34 4.24 32.07
N ALA A 85 17.15 5.28 32.23
CA ALA A 85 18.52 5.35 31.70
C ALA A 85 19.33 4.16 32.22
N THR A 86 19.59 3.17 31.36
CA THR A 86 20.31 1.94 31.72
C THR A 86 21.72 1.97 31.18
N ASN A 87 22.67 1.70 32.08
CA ASN A 87 24.10 1.60 31.85
C ASN A 87 24.45 0.66 30.70
N GLN A 88 25.31 1.14 29.80
CA GLN A 88 25.83 0.44 28.64
C GLN A 88 26.96 -0.51 29.06
N THR A 89 26.64 -1.77 29.31
CA THR A 89 27.63 -2.85 29.31
C THR A 89 27.12 -4.03 28.50
N GLY A 90 27.59 -4.11 27.25
CA GLY A 90 27.97 -5.37 26.61
C GLY A 90 26.88 -6.40 26.31
N ASN A 91 25.74 -6.03 25.72
CA ASN A 91 24.86 -7.03 25.12
C ASN A 91 24.18 -6.54 23.83
N ALA A 92 24.80 -6.83 22.68
CA ALA A 92 24.25 -6.50 21.36
C ALA A 92 22.86 -7.13 21.11
N GLY A 93 22.50 -8.20 21.83
CA GLY A 93 21.15 -8.78 21.78
C GLY A 93 20.10 -7.89 22.45
N ALA A 94 20.45 -7.23 23.56
CA ALA A 94 19.51 -6.35 24.27
C ALA A 94 19.20 -5.09 23.45
N SER A 95 20.20 -4.49 22.79
CA SER A 95 20.02 -3.28 22.00
C SER A 95 19.10 -3.47 20.79
N ASN A 96 19.13 -4.64 20.15
CA ASN A 96 18.23 -4.95 19.03
C ASN A 96 16.79 -5.16 19.50
N THR A 97 16.58 -5.80 20.65
CA THR A 97 15.24 -5.96 21.24
C THR A 97 14.61 -4.62 21.58
N TYR A 98 15.36 -3.68 22.18
CA TYR A 98 14.84 -2.34 22.48
C TYR A 98 14.48 -1.56 21.21
N LYS A 99 15.31 -1.65 20.15
CA LYS A 99 15.00 -1.04 18.86
C LYS A 99 13.74 -1.64 18.24
N GLU A 100 13.56 -2.94 18.33
CA GLU A 100 12.35 -3.61 17.82
C GLU A 100 11.09 -3.22 18.60
N LEU A 101 11.19 -3.12 19.93
CA LEU A 101 10.08 -2.67 20.78
C LEU A 101 9.71 -1.22 20.48
N ALA A 102 10.69 -0.31 20.42
CA ALA A 102 10.46 1.09 20.07
C ALA A 102 9.86 1.24 18.66
N PHE A 103 10.30 0.42 17.71
CA PHE A 103 9.70 0.36 16.38
C PHE A 103 8.24 -0.10 16.45
N LYS A 104 7.93 -1.20 17.16
CA LYS A 104 6.55 -1.70 17.28
C LYS A 104 5.64 -0.69 17.97
N ASP A 105 6.09 -0.06 19.04
CA ASP A 105 5.32 0.94 19.75
C ASP A 105 5.06 2.17 18.86
N TYR A 106 6.04 2.58 18.05
CA TYR A 106 5.83 3.63 17.06
C TYR A 106 4.88 3.22 15.93
N VAL A 107 4.98 1.98 15.42
CA VAL A 107 4.12 1.45 14.35
C VAL A 107 2.64 1.48 14.72
N PHE A 108 2.31 1.31 15.99
CA PHE A 108 0.93 1.34 16.47
C PHE A 108 0.52 2.69 17.11
N SER A 109 1.31 3.74 16.88
CA SER A 109 0.98 5.10 17.33
C SER A 109 0.12 5.86 16.32
N ASP A 110 -0.63 6.86 16.78
CA ASP A 110 -1.44 7.73 15.91
C ASP A 110 -0.57 8.50 14.91
N ARG A 111 0.65 8.88 15.35
CA ARG A 111 1.63 9.56 14.50
C ARG A 111 2.00 8.71 13.27
N MET A 112 2.09 7.39 13.41
CA MET A 112 2.31 6.51 12.27
C MET A 112 1.12 6.50 11.31
N ALA A 113 -0.11 6.53 11.83
CA ALA A 113 -1.32 6.56 11.01
C ALA A 113 -1.33 7.78 10.08
N ASP A 114 -1.03 8.97 10.63
CA ASP A 114 -0.95 10.23 9.87
C ASP A 114 0.12 10.18 8.77
N TRP A 115 1.33 9.73 9.13
CA TRP A 115 2.42 9.60 8.17
C TRP A 115 2.14 8.56 7.09
N LEU A 116 1.40 7.50 7.42
CA LEU A 116 1.02 6.48 6.46
C LEU A 116 0.08 7.05 5.39
N LEU A 117 -0.84 7.95 5.74
CA LEU A 117 -1.70 8.61 4.75
C LEU A 117 -0.87 9.43 3.77
N VAL A 118 0.15 10.15 4.26
CA VAL A 118 1.10 10.90 3.41
C VAL A 118 1.89 9.97 2.51
N TYR A 119 2.39 8.85 3.05
CA TYR A 119 3.21 7.87 2.34
C TYR A 119 2.45 7.14 1.23
N VAL A 120 1.20 6.75 1.50
CA VAL A 120 0.37 6.01 0.53
C VAL A 120 -0.10 6.93 -0.61
N GLY A 121 -0.33 8.21 -0.30
CA GLY A 121 -0.72 9.23 -1.25
C GLY A 121 -2.23 9.18 -1.59
N PRO A 122 -2.63 9.29 -2.87
CA PRO A 122 -3.99 9.66 -3.26
C PRO A 122 -5.08 8.62 -2.97
N ASN A 123 -4.73 7.36 -2.70
CA ASN A 123 -5.72 6.31 -2.40
C ASN A 123 -5.36 5.50 -1.13
N PRO A 124 -5.59 6.08 0.07
CA PRO A 124 -5.24 5.45 1.33
C PRO A 124 -6.29 4.44 1.83
N LYS A 125 -7.55 4.53 1.38
CA LYS A 125 -8.69 3.73 1.90
C LYS A 125 -8.40 2.22 1.98
N PRO A 126 -7.84 1.56 0.94
CA PRO A 126 -7.58 0.11 0.98
C PRO A 126 -6.52 -0.29 2.01
N TYR A 127 -5.65 0.64 2.39
CA TYR A 127 -4.55 0.42 3.32
C TYR A 127 -4.96 0.74 4.75
N ALA A 128 -5.80 1.76 4.95
CA ALA A 128 -6.33 2.12 6.26
C ALA A 128 -7.04 0.94 6.95
N GLY A 129 -7.91 0.21 6.24
CA GLY A 129 -8.57 -0.98 6.80
C GLY A 129 -7.60 -2.11 7.14
N THR A 130 -6.53 -2.28 6.36
CA THR A 130 -5.49 -3.29 6.66
C THR A 130 -4.66 -2.87 7.87
N TYR A 131 -4.32 -1.59 7.98
CA TYR A 131 -3.65 -1.01 9.13
C TYR A 131 -4.50 -1.11 10.41
N LYS A 132 -5.79 -0.77 10.39
CA LYS A 132 -6.70 -0.94 11.54
C LYS A 132 -6.69 -2.39 12.04
N ARG A 133 -6.67 -3.37 11.13
CA ARG A 133 -6.54 -4.78 11.51
C ARG A 133 -5.16 -5.16 12.06
N MET A 134 -4.08 -4.52 11.59
CA MET A 134 -2.71 -4.65 12.15
C MET A 134 -2.64 -4.13 13.57
N VAL A 135 -3.18 -2.93 13.81
CA VAL A 135 -3.26 -2.29 15.13
C VAL A 135 -4.06 -3.17 16.08
N ARG A 136 -5.29 -3.58 15.68
CA ARG A 136 -6.17 -4.44 16.50
C ARG A 136 -5.52 -5.78 16.89
N ARG A 137 -4.76 -6.40 15.98
CA ARG A 137 -4.05 -7.67 16.24
C ARG A 137 -2.66 -7.47 16.85
N ARG A 138 -2.21 -6.23 17.01
CA ARG A 138 -0.84 -5.87 17.38
C ARG A 138 0.22 -6.63 16.57
N SER A 139 -0.04 -6.81 15.28
CA SER A 139 0.80 -7.58 14.36
C SER A 139 1.12 -6.77 13.12
N THR A 140 2.40 -6.75 12.75
CA THR A 140 2.86 -6.10 11.51
C THR A 140 2.65 -6.98 10.28
N MET A 141 2.32 -8.26 10.46
CA MET A 141 1.95 -9.17 9.39
C MET A 141 0.47 -9.52 9.46
N LEU A 142 -0.21 -9.30 8.35
CA LEU A 142 -1.57 -9.77 8.14
C LEU A 142 -1.71 -10.42 6.78
N ILE A 143 -2.54 -11.45 6.76
CA ILE A 143 -3.07 -12.04 5.54
C ILE A 143 -4.24 -11.15 5.11
N SER A 144 -4.15 -10.61 3.91
CA SER A 144 -5.21 -9.81 3.31
C SER A 144 -5.24 -10.06 1.82
N TRP A 145 -6.42 -10.34 1.29
CA TRP A 145 -6.57 -10.56 -0.14
C TRP A 145 -6.34 -9.26 -0.94
N SER A 146 -5.53 -9.36 -1.99
CA SER A 146 -5.16 -8.28 -2.90
C SER A 146 -5.30 -8.76 -4.34
N PHE A 147 -6.46 -8.49 -4.94
CA PHE A 147 -6.72 -8.82 -6.34
C PHE A 147 -5.63 -8.32 -7.32
N PRO A 148 -5.14 -7.06 -7.23
CA PRO A 148 -4.11 -6.59 -8.15
C PRO A 148 -2.79 -7.33 -7.98
N ALA A 149 -2.42 -7.71 -6.76
CA ALA A 149 -1.16 -8.40 -6.51
C ALA A 149 -1.22 -9.89 -6.89
N PHE A 150 -2.42 -10.48 -7.02
CA PHE A 150 -2.61 -11.83 -7.55
C PHE A 150 -2.36 -11.88 -9.05
N PHE A 151 -3.11 -11.11 -9.84
CA PHE A 151 -3.00 -11.14 -11.30
C PHE A 151 -1.72 -10.47 -11.81
N PHE A 152 -1.32 -9.38 -11.16
CA PHE A 152 -0.26 -8.49 -11.62
C PHE A 152 0.92 -8.49 -10.64
N THR A 153 1.32 -9.64 -10.07
CA THR A 153 2.28 -9.69 -8.96
C THR A 153 3.55 -8.88 -9.21
N LEU A 154 4.24 -9.13 -10.31
CA LEU A 154 5.49 -8.43 -10.66
C LEU A 154 5.24 -6.93 -10.90
N ALA A 155 4.27 -6.60 -11.75
CA ALA A 155 3.93 -5.22 -12.08
C ALA A 155 3.49 -4.43 -10.83
N TRP A 156 2.75 -5.06 -9.91
CA TRP A 156 2.24 -4.47 -8.69
C TRP A 156 3.38 -4.13 -7.71
N PHE A 157 4.33 -5.07 -7.50
CA PHE A 157 5.50 -4.81 -6.66
C PHE A 157 6.41 -3.73 -7.25
N ILE A 158 6.65 -3.76 -8.56
CA ILE A 158 7.45 -2.73 -9.27
C ILE A 158 6.78 -1.36 -9.17
N TYR A 159 5.48 -1.27 -9.45
CA TYR A 159 4.69 -0.05 -9.37
C TYR A 159 4.77 0.61 -7.98
N ARG A 160 4.75 -0.19 -6.91
CA ARG A 160 4.88 0.24 -5.51
C ARG A 160 6.34 0.40 -5.04
N ARG A 161 7.30 0.50 -5.96
CA ARG A 161 8.74 0.68 -5.71
C ARG A 161 9.38 -0.45 -4.89
N MET A 162 8.75 -1.62 -4.84
CA MET A 162 9.25 -2.81 -4.15
C MET A 162 10.14 -3.68 -5.05
N TRP A 163 11.13 -3.04 -5.70
CA TRP A 163 12.01 -3.67 -6.69
C TRP A 163 12.76 -4.89 -6.17
N LEU A 164 13.31 -4.82 -4.95
CA LEU A 164 14.05 -5.94 -4.36
C LEU A 164 13.14 -7.14 -4.13
N LEU A 165 11.92 -6.91 -3.66
CA LEU A 165 10.96 -7.99 -3.40
C LEU A 165 10.46 -8.60 -4.72
N ALA A 166 10.22 -7.77 -5.74
CA ALA A 166 9.91 -8.23 -7.08
C ALA A 166 11.04 -9.10 -7.66
N LEU A 167 12.30 -8.66 -7.50
CA LEU A 167 13.48 -9.39 -7.95
C LEU A 167 13.62 -10.73 -7.24
N VAL A 168 13.44 -10.78 -5.92
CA VAL A 168 13.54 -12.02 -5.14
C VAL A 168 12.39 -12.98 -5.47
N LEU A 169 11.15 -12.49 -5.54
CA LEU A 169 9.99 -13.34 -5.81
C LEU A 169 10.00 -13.88 -7.25
N MET A 170 10.42 -13.08 -8.23
CA MET A 170 10.50 -13.55 -9.62
C MET A 170 11.80 -14.28 -9.92
N GLY A 171 12.95 -13.74 -9.50
CA GLY A 171 14.27 -14.31 -9.77
C GLY A 171 14.60 -15.53 -8.91
N GLY A 172 14.09 -15.61 -7.69
CA GLY A 172 14.33 -16.72 -6.76
C GLY A 172 13.96 -18.08 -7.35
N PRO A 173 12.74 -18.26 -7.90
CA PRO A 173 12.35 -19.50 -8.57
C PRO A 173 13.29 -19.89 -9.73
N PHE A 174 13.80 -18.94 -10.52
CA PHE A 174 14.69 -19.27 -11.65
C PHE A 174 15.99 -19.97 -11.22
N LEU A 175 16.46 -19.74 -10.00
CA LEU A 175 17.62 -20.46 -9.47
C LEU A 175 17.32 -21.97 -9.27
N LEU A 176 16.05 -22.33 -9.10
CA LEU A 176 15.59 -23.71 -8.89
C LEU A 176 15.43 -24.49 -10.20
N VAL A 177 15.48 -23.83 -11.36
CA VAL A 177 15.28 -24.49 -12.67
C VAL A 177 16.31 -25.60 -12.93
N ASN A 178 17.54 -25.40 -12.46
CA ASN A 178 18.63 -26.37 -12.61
C ASN A 178 18.57 -27.52 -11.58
N ILE A 179 17.70 -27.41 -10.56
CA ILE A 179 17.56 -28.40 -9.50
C ILE A 179 16.43 -29.37 -9.85
N SER A 180 15.24 -28.85 -10.13
CA SER A 180 14.07 -29.65 -10.49
C SER A 180 13.01 -28.81 -11.19
N PRO A 181 12.56 -29.21 -12.40
CA PRO A 181 11.47 -28.53 -13.09
C PRO A 181 10.16 -28.50 -12.29
N VAL A 182 9.90 -29.54 -11.48
CA VAL A 182 8.69 -29.64 -10.65
C VAL A 182 8.75 -28.63 -9.50
N ILE A 183 9.89 -28.53 -8.81
CA ILE A 183 10.07 -27.55 -7.72
C ILE A 183 9.99 -26.13 -8.27
N PHE A 184 10.61 -25.88 -9.42
CA PHE A 184 10.51 -24.61 -10.13
C PHE A 184 9.05 -24.26 -10.42
N ALA A 185 8.30 -25.14 -11.08
CA ALA A 185 6.91 -24.91 -11.47
C ALA A 185 6.02 -24.63 -10.25
N ASN A 186 6.15 -25.41 -9.17
CA ASN A 186 5.38 -25.23 -7.95
C ASN A 186 5.71 -23.90 -7.26
N THR A 187 7.00 -23.56 -7.15
CA THR A 187 7.45 -22.34 -6.48
C THR A 187 7.05 -21.11 -7.28
N PHE A 188 7.27 -21.13 -8.60
CA PHE A 188 6.88 -20.04 -9.49
C PHE A 188 5.36 -19.85 -9.50
N GLY A 189 4.59 -20.94 -9.53
CA GLY A 189 3.12 -20.91 -9.44
C GLY A 189 2.58 -20.40 -8.09
N ALA A 190 3.35 -20.49 -7.01
CA ALA A 190 2.97 -19.97 -5.69
C ALA A 190 3.18 -18.45 -5.55
N VAL A 191 4.04 -17.84 -6.37
CA VAL A 191 4.35 -16.40 -6.28
C VAL A 191 3.11 -15.50 -6.37
N PRO A 192 2.16 -15.72 -7.30
CA PRO A 192 0.89 -14.99 -7.33
C PRO A 192 0.10 -15.06 -6.03
N PHE A 193 0.04 -16.21 -5.38
CA PHE A 193 -0.68 -16.40 -4.12
C PHE A 193 0.01 -15.66 -2.96
N ILE A 194 1.34 -15.67 -2.91
CA ILE A 194 2.11 -14.89 -1.94
C ILE A 194 1.81 -13.39 -2.14
N GLY A 195 1.84 -12.91 -3.39
CA GLY A 195 1.46 -11.55 -3.74
C GLY A 195 0.03 -11.21 -3.31
N ALA A 196 -0.92 -12.11 -3.60
CA ALA A 196 -2.33 -11.94 -3.28
C ALA A 196 -2.58 -11.83 -1.77
N LEU A 197 -1.94 -12.67 -0.97
CA LEU A 197 -2.20 -12.78 0.47
C LEU A 197 -1.38 -11.80 1.29
N LEU A 198 -0.15 -11.50 0.87
CA LEU A 198 0.82 -10.74 1.65
C LEU A 198 1.24 -9.41 1.01
N GLY A 199 0.83 -9.12 -0.23
CA GLY A 199 1.29 -7.92 -0.93
C GLY A 199 1.03 -6.63 -0.15
N LYS A 200 -0.19 -6.44 0.38
CA LYS A 200 -0.55 -5.26 1.17
C LYS A 200 0.25 -5.18 2.48
N SER A 201 0.43 -6.29 3.19
CA SER A 201 1.16 -6.30 4.46
C SER A 201 2.67 -6.11 4.28
N MET A 202 3.24 -6.66 3.21
CA MET A 202 4.63 -6.40 2.82
C MET A 202 4.85 -4.93 2.47
N TYR A 203 3.91 -4.32 1.74
CA TYR A 203 3.96 -2.89 1.43
C TYR A 203 3.89 -2.02 2.70
N LEU A 204 2.93 -2.30 3.58
CA LEU A 204 2.80 -1.56 4.85
C LEU A 204 4.04 -1.72 5.74
N ASN A 205 4.60 -2.92 5.85
CA ASN A 205 5.85 -3.14 6.59
C ASN A 205 7.01 -2.31 6.05
N ARG A 206 7.12 -2.19 4.72
CA ARG A 206 8.13 -1.33 4.10
C ARG A 206 7.85 0.14 4.41
N ALA A 207 6.60 0.57 4.32
CA ALA A 207 6.19 1.93 4.68
C ALA A 207 6.58 2.27 6.11
N PHE A 208 6.24 1.41 7.07
CA PHE A 208 6.57 1.58 8.48
C PHE A 208 8.07 1.75 8.71
N ARG A 209 8.90 0.90 8.08
CA ARG A 209 10.35 0.98 8.22
C ARG A 209 10.91 2.27 7.63
N GLN A 210 10.40 2.74 6.50
CA GLN A 210 10.85 3.98 5.88
C GLN A 210 10.40 5.21 6.66
N ILE A 211 9.14 5.26 7.09
CA ILE A 211 8.60 6.35 7.92
C ILE A 211 9.38 6.42 9.23
N TYR A 212 9.59 5.28 9.90
CA TYR A 212 10.37 5.23 11.14
C TYR A 212 11.82 5.70 10.91
N ALA A 213 12.47 5.30 9.81
CA ALA A 213 13.82 5.76 9.50
C ALA A 213 13.90 7.28 9.28
N ILE A 214 12.90 7.87 8.61
CA ILE A 214 12.82 9.33 8.39
C ILE A 214 12.49 10.05 9.70
N GLU A 215 11.65 9.46 10.54
CA GLU A 215 11.27 10.05 11.83
C GLU A 215 12.46 10.20 12.78
N GLN A 216 13.39 9.24 12.75
CA GLN A 216 14.62 9.27 13.53
C GLN A 216 15.63 10.32 13.04
N MET A 217 15.39 10.96 11.89
CA MET A 217 16.22 12.07 11.42
C MET A 217 15.90 13.34 12.22
N SER A 218 16.93 14.06 12.65
CA SER A 218 16.82 15.32 13.39
C SER A 218 16.53 16.50 12.45
N ILE A 219 15.42 16.41 11.72
CA ILE A 219 14.95 17.41 10.75
C ILE A 219 13.52 17.86 11.11
N GLY A 220 13.09 19.00 10.55
CA GLY A 220 11.75 19.54 10.81
C GLY A 220 10.62 18.69 10.21
N ASP A 221 9.43 18.73 10.83
CA ASP A 221 8.28 17.91 10.41
C ASP A 221 7.83 18.18 8.96
N GLU A 222 7.99 19.39 8.46
CA GLU A 222 7.69 19.72 7.06
C GLU A 222 8.63 19.00 6.09
N GLN A 223 9.93 18.97 6.40
CA GLN A 223 10.93 18.23 5.61
C GLN A 223 10.69 16.72 5.72
N LYS A 224 10.33 16.20 6.90
CA LYS A 224 9.93 14.79 7.05
C LYS A 224 8.74 14.45 6.16
N ARG A 225 7.74 15.34 6.10
CA ARG A 225 6.56 15.16 5.26
C ARG A 225 6.91 15.06 3.78
N GLU A 226 7.82 15.92 3.32
CA GLU A 226 8.32 15.89 1.96
C GLU A 226 9.06 14.59 1.66
N LEU A 227 9.98 14.18 2.53
CA LEU A 227 10.73 12.93 2.38
C LEU A 227 9.82 11.69 2.42
N ILE A 228 8.81 11.67 3.29
CA ILE A 228 7.84 10.56 3.37
C ILE A 228 7.00 10.51 2.09
N LYS A 229 6.56 11.66 1.58
CA LYS A 229 5.81 11.77 0.32
C LYS A 229 6.66 11.32 -0.87
N GLU A 230 7.94 11.66 -0.90
CA GLU A 230 8.89 11.27 -1.95
C GLU A 230 9.25 9.79 -1.88
N ALA A 231 9.47 9.25 -0.66
CA ALA A 231 9.79 7.84 -0.44
C ALA A 231 8.63 6.92 -0.81
N GLY A 232 7.41 7.38 -0.53
CA GLY A 232 6.17 6.69 -0.85
C GLY A 232 5.69 6.87 -2.29
N GLY A 233 4.38 6.73 -2.45
CA GLY A 233 3.70 6.93 -3.71
C GLY A 233 3.93 5.83 -4.75
N ILE A 234 3.72 6.21 -6.01
CA ILE A 234 3.69 5.30 -7.15
C ILE A 234 4.83 5.64 -8.10
N SER A 235 5.46 4.64 -8.69
CA SER A 235 6.44 4.86 -9.76
C SER A 235 5.73 4.87 -11.10
N VAL A 236 5.70 6.03 -11.78
CA VAL A 236 5.16 6.12 -13.15
C VAL A 236 5.94 5.22 -14.09
N ILE A 237 7.28 5.28 -14.02
CA ILE A 237 8.19 4.40 -14.78
C ILE A 237 7.90 2.93 -14.46
N GLY A 238 7.75 2.59 -13.17
CA GLY A 238 7.39 1.24 -12.75
C GLY A 238 6.02 0.80 -13.27
N GLY A 239 5.04 1.69 -13.34
CA GLY A 239 3.72 1.43 -13.92
C GLY A 239 3.80 1.10 -15.41
N VAL A 240 4.58 1.86 -16.18
CA VAL A 240 4.79 1.62 -17.62
C VAL A 240 5.52 0.31 -17.86
N LEU A 241 6.62 0.05 -17.14
CA LEU A 241 7.36 -1.22 -17.22
C LEU A 241 6.49 -2.42 -16.83
N GLY A 242 5.70 -2.26 -15.77
CA GLY A 242 4.73 -3.26 -15.33
C GLY A 242 3.69 -3.55 -16.40
N ALA A 243 3.10 -2.51 -17.01
CA ALA A 243 2.13 -2.68 -18.09
C ALA A 243 2.74 -3.41 -19.30
N PHE A 244 3.95 -3.03 -19.73
CA PHE A 244 4.65 -3.69 -20.83
C PHE A 244 4.93 -5.17 -20.53
N ALA A 245 5.42 -5.48 -19.32
CA ALA A 245 5.68 -6.85 -18.89
C ALA A 245 4.39 -7.70 -18.92
N MET A 246 3.26 -7.13 -18.50
CA MET A 246 1.96 -7.82 -18.50
C MET A 246 1.43 -8.06 -19.91
N ILE A 247 1.50 -7.06 -20.80
CA ILE A 247 1.11 -7.22 -22.21
C ILE A 247 1.93 -8.33 -22.86
N THR A 248 3.24 -8.35 -22.59
CA THR A 248 4.14 -9.38 -23.13
C THR A 248 3.78 -10.77 -22.58
N ALA A 249 3.63 -10.91 -21.26
CA ALA A 249 3.33 -12.19 -20.62
C ALA A 249 1.97 -12.75 -21.08
N TYR A 250 0.90 -11.95 -21.04
CA TYR A 250 -0.41 -12.40 -21.49
C TYR A 250 -0.48 -12.61 -23.00
N GLY A 251 0.21 -11.77 -23.79
CA GLY A 251 0.34 -11.96 -25.22
C GLY A 251 0.96 -13.33 -25.57
N MET A 252 2.04 -13.71 -24.89
CA MET A 252 2.66 -15.03 -25.05
C MET A 252 1.71 -16.17 -24.68
N VAL A 253 0.97 -16.03 -23.57
CA VAL A 253 -0.03 -17.04 -23.16
C VAL A 253 -1.12 -17.20 -24.22
N LEU A 254 -1.63 -16.11 -24.79
CA LEU A 254 -2.65 -16.14 -25.84
C LEU A 254 -2.12 -16.81 -27.13
N VAL A 255 -0.88 -16.49 -27.54
CA VAL A 255 -0.24 -17.13 -28.70
C VAL A 255 -0.06 -18.62 -28.47
N MET A 256 0.39 -19.03 -27.28
CA MET A 256 0.54 -20.44 -26.90
C MET A 256 -0.79 -21.19 -26.92
N LEU A 257 -1.85 -20.57 -26.38
CA LEU A 257 -3.19 -21.14 -26.37
C LEU A 257 -3.75 -21.31 -27.80
N ALA A 258 -3.58 -20.30 -28.65
CA ALA A 258 -4.00 -20.37 -30.05
C ALA A 258 -3.25 -21.46 -30.82
N ALA A 259 -1.94 -21.61 -30.60
CA ALA A 259 -1.14 -22.68 -31.18
C ALA A 259 -1.63 -24.07 -30.72
N LEU A 260 -1.92 -24.23 -29.42
CA LEU A 260 -2.42 -25.48 -28.86
C LEU A 260 -3.79 -25.86 -29.44
N LEU A 261 -4.71 -24.90 -29.56
CA LEU A 261 -6.03 -25.12 -30.16
C LEU A 261 -5.92 -25.44 -31.66
N GLY A 262 -5.02 -24.77 -32.37
CA GLY A 262 -4.74 -25.06 -33.78
C GLY A 262 -4.22 -26.49 -34.00
N VAL A 263 -3.35 -26.98 -33.12
CA VAL A 263 -2.87 -28.37 -33.14
C VAL A 263 -4.01 -29.35 -32.83
N ALA A 264 -4.86 -29.05 -31.84
CA ALA A 264 -5.99 -29.91 -31.48
C ALA A 264 -6.99 -30.07 -32.64
N ALA A 265 -7.21 -29.01 -33.44
CA ALA A 265 -8.09 -29.04 -34.61
C ALA A 265 -7.56 -29.90 -35.76
N GLN A 266 -6.27 -30.23 -35.77
CA GLN A 266 -5.65 -31.09 -36.79
C GLN A 266 -5.68 -32.58 -36.42
N LEU A 267 -6.12 -32.93 -35.20
CA LEU A 267 -6.24 -34.32 -34.78
C LEU A 267 -7.43 -34.98 -35.51
N PRO A 268 -7.23 -36.14 -36.17
CA PRO A 268 -8.33 -36.85 -36.81
C PRO A 268 -9.38 -37.25 -35.77
N THR A 269 -10.65 -36.92 -36.05
CA THR A 269 -11.80 -37.42 -35.29
C THR A 269 -11.98 -38.90 -35.60
N TYR A 270 -11.52 -39.75 -34.69
CA TYR A 270 -11.70 -41.21 -34.75
C TYR A 270 -13.07 -41.63 -34.21
#